data_AF-A0A7W7SZL3-F1
#
_entry.id   AF-A0A7W7SZL3-F1
#
_cell.length_a   1.000
_cell.length_b   1.000
_cell.length_c   1.000
_cell.angle_alpha   90.00
_cell.angle_beta   90.00
_cell.angle_gamma   90.00
#
_symmetry.space_group_name_H-M   'P 1'
#
loop_
_entity.id
_entity.type
_entity.pdbx_description
1 polymer ?
#
loop_
_entity_poly.entity_id
_entity_poly.type
_entity_poly.pdbx_seq_one_letter_code
_entity_poly.pdbx_strand_id
1 'polypeptide(L)'
;MPTYRAPKDYLFGQLSASATNSTTTLTSNDFTNLPTTYSSTYVLPLALSDDTLKVYEVVWVTGHASSSNQVTVVRGKEGSTAQTWSSGTRWQCAPMQYDGLGVTSRAGLNADPHVGQRRMLNDEGFVVQSTYAQGWQADVGLANPSEYGKTIAGGAIPTWASVIARGNIVNGTTNGSGQIPVTYTTPFPTATLTVVTTWITGSASCDTRLYPGSQTASGFSVYVVAMATGSTVGSGITATFNYIAHGY
;
A
#
# COMPACT_ATOMS: atom_id res chain seq x y z
N MET A 1 18.27 16.49 5.42
CA MET A 1 16.85 16.55 5.01
C MET A 1 16.42 15.14 4.66
N PRO A 2 15.20 14.71 5.02
CA PRO A 2 14.67 13.41 4.60
C PRO A 2 14.55 13.36 3.07
N THR A 3 14.88 12.21 2.49
CA THR A 3 14.97 12.01 1.04
C THR A 3 13.79 11.15 0.62
N TYR A 4 12.81 11.77 -0.01
CA TYR A 4 11.60 11.11 -0.49
C TYR A 4 11.92 10.20 -1.68
N ARG A 5 11.25 9.04 -1.78
CA ARG A 5 11.53 8.02 -2.80
C ARG A 5 10.32 7.75 -3.65
N ALA A 6 10.56 7.49 -4.93
CA ALA A 6 9.51 7.06 -5.84
C ALA A 6 9.19 5.57 -5.64
N PRO A 7 7.94 5.17 -5.35
CA PRO A 7 7.53 3.77 -5.16
C PRO A 7 7.39 3.05 -6.51
N LYS A 8 8.49 2.93 -7.26
CA LYS A 8 8.53 2.15 -8.50
C LYS A 8 9.42 0.92 -8.32
N ASP A 9 8.99 0.04 -7.43
CA ASP A 9 9.44 -1.35 -7.43
C ASP A 9 9.18 -1.90 -8.85
N TYR A 10 10.06 -2.73 -9.41
CA TYR A 10 9.92 -3.41 -10.72
C TYR A 10 10.42 -2.72 -12.01
N LEU A 11 11.14 -1.60 -11.97
CA LEU A 11 11.84 -1.13 -13.17
C LEU A 11 13.20 -1.81 -13.35
N PHE A 12 13.51 -2.24 -14.55
CA PHE A 12 14.81 -2.82 -14.92
C PHE A 12 15.10 -2.58 -16.40
N GLY A 13 16.38 -2.71 -16.76
CA GLY A 13 16.84 -2.52 -18.12
C GLY A 13 18.35 -2.74 -18.24
N GLN A 14 18.91 -2.27 -19.35
CA GLN A 14 20.36 -2.32 -19.59
C GLN A 14 20.89 -0.95 -19.98
N LEU A 15 22.11 -0.65 -19.58
CA LEU A 15 22.79 0.57 -20.04
C LEU A 15 23.04 0.49 -21.54
N SER A 16 22.63 1.50 -22.29
CA SER A 16 22.91 1.59 -23.73
C SER A 16 24.29 2.19 -24.03
N ALA A 17 24.95 2.76 -23.01
CA ALA A 17 26.31 3.30 -23.10
C ALA A 17 27.11 2.93 -21.84
N SER A 18 28.42 2.75 -21.99
CA SER A 18 29.33 2.54 -20.86
C SER A 18 29.36 3.77 -19.94
N ALA A 19 29.56 3.55 -18.64
CA ALA A 19 29.68 4.59 -17.63
C ALA A 19 30.98 4.41 -16.85
N THR A 20 31.80 5.46 -16.77
CA THR A 20 32.99 5.46 -15.91
C THR A 20 32.60 5.72 -14.44
N ASN A 21 33.55 5.56 -13.52
CA ASN A 21 33.33 5.83 -12.10
C ASN A 21 33.03 7.30 -11.76
N SER A 22 33.39 8.24 -12.63
CA SER A 22 33.09 9.68 -12.47
C SER A 22 31.88 10.15 -13.29
N THR A 23 31.24 9.25 -14.05
CA THR A 23 30.09 9.58 -14.90
C THR A 23 28.87 9.96 -14.04
N THR A 24 28.30 11.13 -14.31
CA THR A 24 27.10 11.68 -13.65
C THR A 24 25.80 11.46 -14.42
N THR A 25 25.87 10.81 -15.59
CA THR A 25 24.72 10.54 -16.45
C THR A 25 24.71 9.08 -16.90
N LEU A 26 23.60 8.37 -16.70
CA LEU A 26 23.43 7.02 -17.26
C LEU A 26 22.48 7.08 -18.44
N THR A 27 22.74 6.22 -19.44
CA THR A 27 21.91 6.13 -20.65
C THR A 27 21.30 4.74 -20.75
N SER A 28 19.99 4.66 -20.98
CA SER A 28 19.24 3.44 -21.25
C SER A 28 17.97 3.78 -22.01
N ASN A 29 17.59 2.98 -23.00
CA ASN A 29 16.35 3.19 -23.76
C ASN A 29 15.12 3.10 -22.84
N ASP A 30 15.20 2.28 -21.80
CA ASP A 30 14.15 2.05 -20.82
C ASP A 30 13.90 3.28 -19.92
N PHE A 31 14.84 4.23 -19.85
CA PHE A 31 14.66 5.48 -19.08
C PHE A 31 13.59 6.40 -19.65
N THR A 32 13.22 6.26 -20.93
CA THR A 32 12.18 7.08 -21.56
C THR A 32 10.81 7.03 -20.86
N ASN A 33 10.55 5.95 -20.10
CA ASN A 33 9.32 5.73 -19.33
C ASN A 33 9.39 6.28 -17.89
N LEU A 34 10.50 6.90 -17.51
CA LEU A 34 10.68 7.45 -16.18
C LEU A 34 9.98 8.82 -16.01
N PRO A 35 9.39 9.11 -14.84
CA PRO A 35 8.92 10.44 -14.47
C PRO A 35 10.02 11.51 -14.52
N THR A 36 9.60 12.77 -14.56
CA THR A 36 10.50 13.93 -14.53
C THR A 36 10.67 14.56 -13.15
N THR A 37 10.02 13.99 -12.12
CA THR A 37 9.96 14.57 -10.77
C THR A 37 11.22 14.36 -9.94
N TYR A 38 12.25 13.71 -10.49
CA TYR A 38 13.47 13.40 -9.75
C TYR A 38 14.30 14.64 -9.46
N SER A 39 14.84 14.69 -8.25
CA SER A 39 15.65 15.77 -7.72
C SER A 39 16.66 15.23 -6.69
N SER A 40 17.46 16.10 -6.08
CA SER A 40 18.31 15.74 -4.93
C SER A 40 17.51 15.31 -3.70
N THR A 41 16.22 15.67 -3.62
CA THR A 41 15.31 15.32 -2.52
C THR A 41 14.37 14.17 -2.87
N TYR A 42 14.05 13.99 -4.17
CA TYR A 42 13.19 12.92 -4.66
C TYR A 42 13.96 12.01 -5.61
N VAL A 43 14.42 10.86 -5.11
CA VAL A 43 15.35 10.00 -5.86
C VAL A 43 14.73 8.67 -6.27
N LEU A 44 15.24 8.09 -7.36
CA LEU A 44 15.04 6.68 -7.72
C LEU A 44 16.38 5.93 -7.54
N PRO A 45 16.49 5.02 -6.57
CA PRO A 45 17.70 4.21 -6.44
C PRO A 45 17.72 3.09 -7.50
N LEU A 46 18.86 2.95 -8.17
CA LEU A 46 19.12 1.87 -9.11
C LEU A 46 20.32 1.05 -8.65
N ALA A 47 20.28 -0.26 -8.87
CA ALA A 47 21.40 -1.17 -8.71
C ALA A 47 21.93 -1.50 -10.09
N LEU A 48 23.18 -1.12 -10.34
CA LEU A 48 23.99 -1.63 -11.44
C LEU A 48 24.63 -2.93 -10.97
N SER A 49 24.50 -4.00 -11.74
CA SER A 49 25.09 -5.29 -11.34
C SER A 49 25.75 -6.03 -12.51
N ASP A 50 26.83 -6.72 -12.16
CA ASP A 50 27.38 -7.83 -12.92
C ASP A 50 27.28 -9.07 -12.04
N ASP A 51 26.26 -9.88 -12.30
CA ASP A 51 25.98 -11.09 -11.52
C ASP A 51 27.05 -12.17 -11.72
N THR A 52 27.80 -12.12 -12.83
CA THR A 52 28.89 -13.06 -13.12
C THR A 52 30.07 -12.79 -12.19
N LEU A 53 30.43 -11.51 -12.03
CA LEU A 53 31.51 -11.07 -11.15
C LEU A 53 31.05 -10.87 -9.71
N LYS A 54 29.74 -10.92 -9.45
CA LYS A 54 29.10 -10.64 -8.15
C LYS A 54 29.42 -9.24 -7.63
N VAL A 55 29.51 -8.28 -8.54
CA VAL A 55 29.80 -6.88 -8.23
C VAL A 55 28.54 -6.05 -8.42
N TYR A 56 28.30 -5.11 -7.50
CA TYR A 56 27.14 -4.24 -7.54
C TYR A 56 27.50 -2.81 -7.14
N GLU A 57 26.73 -1.86 -7.68
CA GLU A 57 26.78 -0.45 -7.30
C GLU A 57 25.36 0.10 -7.20
N VAL A 58 25.06 0.78 -6.10
CA VAL A 58 23.82 1.54 -5.95
C VAL A 58 24.06 2.99 -6.39
N VAL A 59 23.19 3.49 -7.24
CA VAL A 59 23.21 4.87 -7.73
C VAL A 59 21.85 5.52 -7.46
N TRP A 60 21.82 6.83 -7.25
CA TRP A 60 20.56 7.58 -7.10
C TRP A 60 20.31 8.42 -8.34
N VAL A 61 19.21 8.19 -9.02
CA VAL A 61 18.71 9.10 -10.06
C VAL A 61 18.16 10.35 -9.39
N THR A 62 18.73 11.50 -9.73
CA THR A 62 18.39 12.82 -9.19
C THR A 62 17.85 13.78 -10.24
N GLY A 63 17.69 13.34 -11.48
CA GLY A 63 17.13 14.15 -12.55
C GLY A 63 16.79 13.31 -13.78
N HIS A 64 15.69 13.65 -14.43
CA HIS A 64 15.28 13.02 -15.69
C HIS A 64 14.41 14.00 -16.49
N ALA A 65 14.75 14.21 -17.76
CA ALA A 65 13.94 15.00 -18.68
C ALA A 65 12.87 14.11 -19.34
N SER A 66 11.72 14.68 -19.70
CA SER A 66 10.60 13.91 -20.28
C SER A 66 11.06 13.15 -21.52
N SER A 67 10.73 11.86 -21.60
CA SER A 67 11.08 10.99 -22.74
C SER A 67 12.57 10.90 -23.05
N SER A 68 13.44 11.29 -22.11
CA SER A 68 14.88 11.16 -22.25
C SER A 68 15.31 9.71 -22.07
N ASN A 69 16.33 9.28 -22.81
CA ASN A 69 17.02 8.01 -22.52
C ASN A 69 18.19 8.22 -21.54
N GLN A 70 18.33 9.42 -20.96
CA GLN A 70 19.40 9.79 -20.03
C GLN A 70 18.83 10.29 -18.70
N VAL A 71 19.43 9.79 -17.62
CA VAL A 71 19.16 10.22 -16.25
C VAL A 71 20.41 10.83 -15.62
N THR A 72 20.23 11.87 -14.81
CA THR A 72 21.30 12.39 -13.93
C THR A 72 21.37 11.53 -12.68
N VAL A 73 22.57 11.13 -12.29
CA VAL A 73 22.79 10.24 -11.15
C VAL A 73 23.86 10.75 -10.19
N VAL A 74 23.75 10.32 -8.94
CA VAL A 74 24.83 10.32 -7.96
C VAL A 74 25.25 8.87 -7.70
N ARG A 75 26.53 8.58 -7.87
CA ARG A 75 27.12 7.23 -7.86
C ARG A 75 27.57 6.80 -6.45
N GLY A 76 27.86 5.52 -6.25
CA GLY A 76 28.43 4.98 -4.99
C GLY A 76 27.60 5.26 -3.73
N LYS A 77 26.32 4.89 -3.74
CA LYS A 77 25.39 5.09 -2.63
C LYS A 77 25.19 3.82 -1.80
N GLU A 78 24.56 3.95 -0.63
CA GLU A 78 24.18 2.82 0.24
C GLU A 78 25.38 1.88 0.55
N GLY A 79 26.55 2.45 0.83
CA GLY A 79 27.77 1.69 1.14
C GLY A 79 28.47 1.04 -0.05
N SER A 80 28.00 1.27 -1.29
CA SER A 80 28.71 0.84 -2.50
C SER A 80 29.74 1.88 -2.98
N THR A 81 30.69 1.44 -3.79
CA THR A 81 31.71 2.30 -4.42
C THR A 81 31.35 2.54 -5.88
N ALA A 82 31.58 3.74 -6.40
CA ALA A 82 31.38 4.06 -7.82
C ALA A 82 32.37 3.30 -8.71
N GLN A 83 31.88 2.65 -9.76
CA GLN A 83 32.68 1.77 -10.63
C GLN A 83 32.50 2.07 -12.11
N THR A 84 33.35 1.47 -12.93
CA THR A 84 33.16 1.48 -14.38
C THR A 84 32.23 0.34 -14.79
N TRP A 85 31.23 0.65 -15.59
CA TRP A 85 30.25 -0.28 -16.15
C TRP A 85 30.28 -0.21 -17.68
N SER A 86 30.19 -1.36 -18.34
CA SER A 86 30.09 -1.43 -19.79
C SER A 86 28.66 -1.15 -20.26
N SER A 87 28.51 -0.84 -21.54
CA SER A 87 27.22 -0.99 -22.21
C SER A 87 26.72 -2.43 -22.06
N GLY A 88 25.42 -2.61 -21.85
CA GLY A 88 24.80 -3.90 -21.58
C GLY A 88 24.74 -4.28 -20.10
N THR A 89 25.43 -3.55 -19.20
CA THR A 89 25.28 -3.74 -17.75
C THR A 89 23.81 -3.62 -17.37
N ARG A 90 23.31 -4.62 -16.62
CA ARG A 90 21.94 -4.60 -16.11
C ARG A 90 21.82 -3.52 -15.05
N TRP A 91 20.73 -2.76 -15.14
CA TRP A 91 20.26 -1.95 -14.04
C TRP A 91 18.88 -2.41 -13.63
N GLN A 92 18.58 -2.29 -12.35
CA GLN A 92 17.25 -2.51 -11.81
C GLN A 92 16.98 -1.51 -10.69
N CYS A 93 15.73 -1.25 -10.37
CA CYS A 93 15.40 -0.54 -9.15
C CYS A 93 16.07 -1.29 -7.98
N ALA A 94 16.96 -0.62 -7.26
CA ALA A 94 17.72 -1.30 -6.22
C ALA A 94 16.77 -1.67 -5.08
N PRO A 95 16.74 -2.94 -4.62
CA PRO A 95 16.38 -3.17 -3.23
C PRO A 95 17.44 -2.45 -2.39
N MET A 96 17.00 -1.53 -1.55
CA MET A 96 17.90 -0.74 -0.71
C MET A 96 18.36 -1.58 0.47
N GLN A 97 19.39 -1.15 1.21
CA GLN A 97 19.81 -1.83 2.44
C GLN A 97 18.63 -2.03 3.40
N TYR A 98 17.67 -1.11 3.34
CA TYR A 98 16.44 -1.18 4.08
C TYR A 98 15.59 -2.37 3.63
N ASP A 99 15.48 -2.67 2.34
CA ASP A 99 14.60 -3.70 1.74
C ASP A 99 14.98 -5.15 2.09
N GLY A 100 15.99 -5.33 2.93
CA GLY A 100 16.29 -6.59 3.60
C GLY A 100 15.11 -7.15 4.42
N LEU A 101 15.16 -8.47 4.59
CA LEU A 101 14.24 -9.24 5.42
C LEU A 101 14.35 -8.79 6.89
N GLY A 102 13.20 -8.62 7.56
CA GLY A 102 13.01 -8.55 9.00
C GLY A 102 13.89 -7.57 9.79
N VAL A 103 13.30 -6.53 10.39
CA VAL A 103 13.99 -5.75 11.42
C VAL A 103 13.81 -6.42 12.79
N THR A 104 14.86 -6.46 13.61
CA THR A 104 14.80 -7.11 14.93
C THR A 104 13.81 -6.45 15.87
N SER A 105 13.67 -5.12 15.80
CA SER A 105 12.75 -4.35 16.63
C SER A 105 12.27 -3.07 15.96
N ARG A 106 11.21 -2.46 16.51
CA ARG A 106 10.63 -1.21 16.01
C ARG A 106 11.62 -0.04 15.95
N ALA A 107 12.60 -0.03 16.84
CA ALA A 107 13.70 0.94 16.81
C ALA A 107 14.65 0.76 15.61
N GLY A 108 14.67 -0.43 15.00
CA GLY A 108 15.41 -0.74 13.79
C GLY A 108 14.69 -0.36 12.49
N LEU A 109 13.44 0.10 12.56
CA LEU A 109 12.73 0.64 11.40
C LEU A 109 13.41 1.92 10.94
N ASN A 110 13.50 2.12 9.62
CA ASN A 110 14.05 3.36 9.07
C ASN A 110 13.19 4.56 9.46
N ALA A 111 13.86 5.62 9.91
CA ALA A 111 13.23 6.87 10.34
C ALA A 111 12.54 7.64 9.20
N ASP A 112 12.89 7.34 7.95
CA ASP A 112 12.32 7.94 6.75
C ASP A 112 11.78 6.85 5.81
N PRO A 113 10.58 6.30 6.08
CA PRO A 113 10.00 5.26 5.26
C PRO A 113 9.14 5.82 4.14
N HIS A 114 9.24 5.22 2.94
CA HIS A 114 8.34 5.58 1.86
C HIS A 114 6.95 4.97 2.12
N VAL A 115 5.89 5.66 1.70
CA VAL A 115 4.53 5.16 1.89
C VAL A 115 4.37 3.84 1.13
N GLY A 116 3.80 2.84 1.80
CA GLY A 116 3.63 1.49 1.25
C GLY A 116 4.80 0.54 1.54
N GLN A 117 5.93 1.04 2.05
CA GLN A 117 7.05 0.19 2.47
C GLN A 117 6.57 -0.79 3.55
N ARG A 118 6.89 -2.08 3.41
CA ARG A 118 6.54 -3.13 4.37
C ARG A 118 7.78 -3.70 5.04
N ARG A 119 7.70 -3.94 6.36
CA ARG A 119 8.77 -4.55 7.15
C ARG A 119 8.19 -5.60 8.08
N MET A 120 8.81 -6.77 8.14
CA MET A 120 8.55 -7.71 9.23
C MET A 120 9.29 -7.24 10.47
N LEU A 121 8.60 -7.13 11.61
CA LEU A 121 9.20 -6.95 12.92
C LEU A 121 9.39 -8.32 13.56
N ASN A 122 10.64 -8.75 13.76
CA ASN A 122 10.93 -10.11 14.21
C ASN A 122 10.61 -10.32 15.70
N ASP A 123 10.72 -9.27 16.52
CA ASP A 123 10.34 -9.29 17.94
C ASP A 123 8.82 -9.21 18.15
N GLU A 124 8.13 -8.42 17.33
CA GLU A 124 6.68 -8.22 17.42
C GLU A 124 5.88 -9.27 16.62
N GLY A 125 6.50 -9.97 15.66
CA GLY A 125 5.90 -11.10 14.93
C GLY A 125 4.88 -10.71 13.86
N PHE A 126 4.86 -9.46 13.40
CA PHE A 126 3.94 -9.00 12.36
C PHE A 126 4.60 -8.01 11.39
N VAL A 127 3.90 -7.73 10.28
CA VAL A 127 4.34 -6.77 9.28
C VAL A 127 3.81 -5.38 9.61
N VAL A 128 4.68 -4.39 9.55
CA VAL A 128 4.31 -2.97 9.55
C VAL A 128 4.39 -2.42 8.14
N GLN A 129 3.50 -1.48 7.82
CA GLN A 129 3.51 -0.69 6.60
C GLN A 129 3.65 0.80 6.95
N SER A 130 4.46 1.51 6.19
CA SER A 130 4.55 2.97 6.29
C SER A 130 3.33 3.63 5.63
N THR A 131 2.69 4.57 6.33
CA THR A 131 1.49 5.30 5.88
C THR A 131 1.71 6.81 5.80
N TYR A 132 0.85 7.50 5.04
CA TYR A 132 0.93 8.96 4.82
C TYR A 132 0.83 9.80 6.10
N ALA A 133 0.25 9.29 7.19
CA ALA A 133 -0.16 10.11 8.33
C ALA A 133 0.71 9.97 9.58
N GLN A 134 1.35 8.81 9.82
CA GLN A 134 2.02 8.53 11.10
C GLN A 134 3.25 7.60 10.99
N GLY A 135 3.81 7.41 9.79
CA GLY A 135 4.96 6.52 9.60
C GLY A 135 4.58 5.05 9.71
N TRP A 136 5.39 4.25 10.40
CA TRP A 136 5.23 2.79 10.50
C TRP A 136 4.05 2.38 11.36
N GLN A 137 3.02 1.82 10.73
CA GLN A 137 1.83 1.27 11.38
C GLN A 137 1.74 -0.23 11.13
N ALA A 138 1.02 -0.97 11.98
CA ALA A 138 0.72 -2.37 11.69
C ALA A 138 -0.01 -2.47 10.35
N ASP A 139 0.45 -3.37 9.48
CA ASP A 139 -0.20 -3.62 8.21
C ASP A 139 -1.55 -4.29 8.46
N VAL A 140 -2.64 -3.62 8.08
CA VAL A 140 -3.99 -4.01 8.50
C VAL A 140 -4.48 -5.21 7.67
N GLY A 141 -4.21 -6.40 8.22
CA GLY A 141 -4.99 -7.62 8.11
C GLY A 141 -5.04 -8.28 6.73
N LEU A 142 -3.99 -9.04 6.39
CA LEU A 142 -4.04 -10.11 5.39
C LEU A 142 -4.15 -11.45 6.13
N ALA A 143 -5.26 -12.16 5.97
CA ALA A 143 -5.45 -13.50 6.54
C ALA A 143 -5.54 -14.54 5.44
N ASN A 144 -5.01 -15.73 5.71
CA ASN A 144 -5.28 -16.88 4.84
C ASN A 144 -6.75 -17.30 4.96
N PRO A 145 -7.36 -17.85 3.90
CA PRO A 145 -8.72 -18.38 3.93
C PRO A 145 -8.96 -19.36 5.10
N SER A 146 -7.95 -20.16 5.45
CA SER A 146 -8.01 -21.13 6.56
C SER A 146 -8.07 -20.51 7.95
N GLU A 147 -7.60 -19.28 8.11
CA GLU A 147 -7.57 -18.56 9.40
C GLU A 147 -8.83 -17.72 9.61
N TYR A 148 -9.50 -17.38 8.51
CA TYR A 148 -10.70 -16.54 8.51
C TYR A 148 -12.01 -17.35 8.68
N GLY A 149 -11.98 -18.65 8.39
CA GLY A 149 -13.11 -19.56 8.61
C GLY A 149 -14.10 -19.59 7.45
N LYS A 150 -15.38 -19.27 7.71
CA LYS A 150 -16.48 -19.33 6.72
C LYS A 150 -17.00 -17.94 6.37
N THR A 151 -17.58 -17.80 5.18
CA THR A 151 -18.32 -16.60 4.78
C THR A 151 -19.57 -16.42 5.65
N ILE A 152 -20.18 -15.24 5.64
CA ILE A 152 -21.45 -15.00 6.38
C ILE A 152 -22.59 -15.93 5.93
N ALA A 153 -22.56 -16.40 4.68
CA ALA A 153 -23.48 -17.39 4.15
C ALA A 153 -23.12 -18.85 4.52
N GLY A 154 -22.05 -19.05 5.30
CA GLY A 154 -21.56 -20.36 5.73
C GLY A 154 -20.68 -21.08 4.69
N GLY A 155 -20.36 -20.44 3.56
CA GLY A 155 -19.52 -21.01 2.50
C GLY A 155 -18.04 -20.99 2.85
N ALA A 156 -17.24 -21.82 2.16
CA ALA A 156 -15.78 -21.74 2.26
C ALA A 156 -15.26 -20.54 1.46
N ILE A 157 -14.20 -19.91 1.97
CA ILE A 157 -13.46 -18.88 1.24
C ILE A 157 -12.55 -19.57 0.21
N PRO A 158 -12.46 -19.09 -1.04
CA PRO A 158 -11.59 -19.71 -2.04
C PRO A 158 -10.15 -19.82 -1.54
N THR A 159 -9.51 -20.97 -1.74
CA THR A 159 -8.18 -21.27 -1.20
C THR A 159 -7.05 -20.41 -1.77
N TRP A 160 -7.29 -19.76 -2.91
CA TRP A 160 -6.38 -18.81 -3.54
C TRP A 160 -6.59 -17.36 -3.08
N ALA A 161 -7.62 -17.07 -2.28
CA ALA A 161 -7.96 -15.71 -1.88
C ALA A 161 -7.02 -15.20 -0.78
N SER A 162 -6.72 -13.90 -0.81
CA SER A 162 -6.10 -13.19 0.32
C SER A 162 -7.17 -12.31 0.96
N VAL A 163 -7.50 -12.55 2.23
CA VAL A 163 -8.55 -11.77 2.91
C VAL A 163 -7.97 -10.48 3.45
N ILE A 164 -8.53 -9.35 3.03
CA ILE A 164 -8.08 -7.99 3.33
C ILE A 164 -9.09 -7.33 4.25
N ALA A 165 -8.63 -6.57 5.25
CA ALA A 165 -9.47 -5.72 6.09
C ALA A 165 -9.58 -4.29 5.54
N ARG A 166 -10.77 -3.70 5.68
CA ARG A 166 -11.06 -2.28 5.44
C ARG A 166 -11.84 -1.74 6.64
N GLY A 167 -11.64 -0.48 6.99
CA GLY A 167 -12.45 0.17 8.00
C GLY A 167 -12.58 1.66 7.75
N ASN A 168 -13.68 2.25 8.22
CA ASN A 168 -13.89 3.69 8.18
C ASN A 168 -14.94 4.12 9.22
N ILE A 169 -15.04 5.42 9.44
CA ILE A 169 -16.18 6.07 10.11
C ILE A 169 -17.06 6.69 9.03
N VAL A 170 -18.37 6.42 9.11
CA VAL A 170 -19.38 6.92 8.18
C VAL A 170 -20.33 7.84 8.95
N ASN A 171 -20.65 8.98 8.35
CA ASN A 171 -21.77 9.82 8.75
C ASN A 171 -22.79 9.82 7.61
N GLY A 172 -24.01 9.37 7.88
CA GLY A 172 -25.03 9.17 6.85
C GLY A 172 -26.44 9.41 7.36
N THR A 173 -27.39 9.45 6.42
CA THR A 173 -28.82 9.61 6.70
C THR A 173 -29.59 8.49 6.02
N THR A 174 -30.56 7.91 6.72
CA THR A 174 -31.37 6.82 6.16
C THR A 174 -32.23 7.27 4.98
N ASN A 175 -32.26 6.46 3.93
CA ASN A 175 -33.16 6.63 2.78
C ASN A 175 -34.59 6.13 3.09
N GLY A 176 -35.47 6.14 2.08
CA GLY A 176 -36.87 5.66 2.19
C GLY A 176 -37.03 4.22 2.68
N SER A 177 -35.98 3.40 2.57
CA SER A 177 -35.96 2.01 3.04
C SER A 177 -35.30 1.85 4.42
N GLY A 178 -34.95 2.95 5.09
CA GLY A 178 -34.24 2.92 6.37
C GLY A 178 -32.77 2.52 6.25
N GLN A 179 -32.17 2.69 5.06
CA GLN A 179 -30.79 2.27 4.76
C GLN A 179 -29.85 3.46 4.60
N ILE A 180 -28.59 3.27 4.96
CA ILE A 180 -27.47 4.15 4.63
C ILE A 180 -26.55 3.39 3.66
N PRO A 181 -26.40 3.82 2.39
CA PRO A 181 -25.43 3.21 1.48
C PRO A 181 -24.02 3.64 1.86
N VAL A 182 -23.08 2.69 1.85
CA VAL A 182 -21.67 2.90 2.16
C VAL A 182 -20.83 2.41 0.99
N THR A 183 -19.98 3.28 0.46
CA THR A 183 -18.99 2.95 -0.56
C THR A 183 -17.62 2.84 0.08
N TYR A 184 -16.88 1.79 -0.25
CA TYR A 184 -15.49 1.68 0.21
C TYR A 184 -14.62 2.69 -0.55
N THR A 185 -13.69 3.34 0.15
CA THR A 185 -12.67 4.20 -0.48
C THR A 185 -11.83 3.45 -1.51
N THR A 186 -11.65 2.14 -1.29
CA THR A 186 -11.04 1.23 -2.26
C THR A 186 -11.86 -0.05 -2.27
N PRO A 187 -12.44 -0.44 -3.43
CA PRO A 187 -13.16 -1.70 -3.55
C PRO A 187 -12.31 -2.92 -3.18
N PHE A 188 -12.96 -3.99 -2.74
CA PHE A 188 -12.34 -5.31 -2.77
C PHE A 188 -12.19 -5.77 -4.22
N PRO A 189 -11.12 -6.51 -4.57
CA PRO A 189 -10.93 -6.99 -5.94
C PRO A 189 -12.10 -7.84 -6.46
N THR A 190 -12.72 -8.64 -5.59
CA THR A 190 -13.76 -9.61 -5.96
C THR A 190 -15.06 -9.42 -5.18
N ALA A 191 -15.01 -9.46 -3.84
CA ALA A 191 -16.20 -9.47 -2.99
C ALA A 191 -15.92 -9.06 -1.55
N THR A 192 -16.96 -8.56 -0.87
CA THR A 192 -16.99 -8.47 0.60
C THR A 192 -17.44 -9.80 1.19
N LEU A 193 -16.73 -10.27 2.21
CA LEU A 193 -17.03 -11.47 2.98
C LEU A 193 -17.92 -11.19 4.19
N THR A 194 -17.60 -10.13 4.94
CA THR A 194 -18.38 -9.70 6.10
C THR A 194 -18.17 -8.22 6.37
N VAL A 195 -19.12 -7.63 7.08
CA VAL A 195 -19.00 -6.29 7.66
C VAL A 195 -19.52 -6.32 9.08
N VAL A 196 -18.78 -5.70 9.99
CA VAL A 196 -19.22 -5.40 11.35
C VAL A 196 -19.37 -3.89 11.45
N THR A 197 -20.48 -3.45 12.04
CA THR A 197 -20.75 -2.02 12.27
C THR A 197 -20.94 -1.76 13.75
N THR A 198 -20.58 -0.56 14.20
CA THR A 198 -20.78 -0.15 15.58
C THR A 198 -21.32 1.28 15.59
N TRP A 199 -22.49 1.45 16.22
CA TRP A 199 -23.14 2.74 16.35
C TRP A 199 -22.32 3.65 17.26
N ILE A 200 -22.12 4.91 16.85
CA ILE A 200 -21.43 5.92 17.66
C ILE A 200 -22.45 6.94 18.17
N THR A 201 -23.20 7.59 17.27
CA THR A 201 -24.22 8.59 17.62
C THR A 201 -25.23 8.75 16.49
N GLY A 202 -26.39 9.36 16.75
CA GLY A 202 -27.38 9.66 15.72
C GLY A 202 -28.66 10.28 16.27
N SER A 203 -29.63 10.53 15.39
CA SER A 203 -30.87 11.23 15.72
C SER A 203 -32.07 10.30 15.99
N ALA A 204 -31.84 9.01 16.19
CA ALA A 204 -32.93 8.06 16.44
C ALA A 204 -33.61 8.38 17.78
N SER A 205 -34.95 8.43 17.78
CA SER A 205 -35.76 8.70 18.97
C SER A 205 -36.04 7.46 19.83
N CYS A 206 -35.45 6.31 19.48
CA CYS A 206 -35.63 5.03 20.15
C CYS A 206 -34.31 4.24 20.17
N ASP A 207 -34.28 3.16 20.95
CA ASP A 207 -33.14 2.24 20.94
C ASP A 207 -32.98 1.58 19.57
N THR A 208 -31.84 1.81 18.93
CA THR A 208 -31.56 1.33 17.57
C THR A 208 -30.31 0.48 17.48
N ARG A 209 -30.29 -0.43 16.50
CA ARG A 209 -29.09 -1.16 16.07
C ARG A 209 -28.83 -0.99 14.58
N LEU A 210 -27.56 -1.16 14.22
CA LEU A 210 -27.11 -1.25 12.84
C LEU A 210 -27.05 -2.70 12.40
N TYR A 211 -27.58 -2.97 11.21
CA TYR A 211 -27.48 -4.27 10.56
C TYR A 211 -26.89 -4.09 9.17
N PRO A 212 -25.72 -4.69 8.88
CA PRO A 212 -25.19 -4.73 7.52
C PRO A 212 -26.17 -5.43 6.59
N GLY A 213 -26.52 -4.76 5.50
CA GLY A 213 -27.41 -5.25 4.47
C GLY A 213 -26.66 -5.92 3.32
N SER A 214 -27.09 -5.62 2.09
CA SER A 214 -26.42 -6.13 0.89
C SER A 214 -24.96 -5.71 0.86
N GLN A 215 -24.08 -6.64 0.49
CA GLN A 215 -22.63 -6.43 0.41
C GLN A 215 -22.15 -6.75 -1.01
N THR A 216 -21.26 -5.92 -1.53
CA THR A 216 -20.66 -6.04 -2.86
C THR A 216 -19.16 -5.78 -2.77
N ALA A 217 -18.42 -5.96 -3.86
CA ALA A 217 -17.01 -5.58 -3.92
C ALA A 217 -16.77 -4.08 -3.61
N SER A 218 -17.72 -3.22 -4.00
CA SER A 218 -17.56 -1.76 -3.96
C SER A 218 -18.16 -1.11 -2.71
N GLY A 219 -18.93 -1.85 -1.92
CA GLY A 219 -19.61 -1.29 -0.76
C GLY A 219 -20.71 -2.17 -0.20
N PHE A 220 -21.47 -1.61 0.74
CA PHE A 220 -22.57 -2.28 1.40
C PHE A 220 -23.67 -1.28 1.80
N SER A 221 -24.84 -1.79 2.18
CA SER A 221 -25.89 -1.00 2.83
C SER A 221 -25.90 -1.25 4.33
N VAL A 222 -26.33 -0.28 5.12
CA VAL A 222 -26.57 -0.44 6.56
C VAL A 222 -28.01 -0.10 6.87
N TYR A 223 -28.74 -1.04 7.46
CA TYR A 223 -30.07 -0.79 8.00
C TYR A 223 -29.96 -0.24 9.42
N VAL A 224 -30.76 0.80 9.71
CA VAL A 224 -30.99 1.24 11.08
C VAL A 224 -32.33 0.66 11.53
N VAL A 225 -32.31 -0.15 12.59
CA VAL A 225 -33.46 -0.94 13.04
C VAL A 225 -33.82 -0.56 14.47
N ALA A 226 -35.10 -0.32 14.72
CA ALA A 226 -35.63 -0.11 16.07
C ALA A 226 -35.68 -1.44 16.83
N MET A 227 -35.05 -1.48 18.00
CA MET A 227 -34.97 -2.70 18.82
C MET A 227 -36.34 -3.15 19.33
N ALA A 228 -37.22 -2.21 19.65
CA ALA A 228 -38.54 -2.51 20.19
C ALA A 228 -39.46 -3.24 19.19
N THR A 229 -39.30 -2.97 17.89
CA THR A 229 -40.20 -3.48 16.84
C THR A 229 -39.52 -4.39 15.83
N GLY A 230 -38.19 -4.45 15.84
CA GLY A 230 -37.40 -5.13 14.80
C GLY A 230 -37.54 -4.53 13.40
N SER A 231 -38.19 -3.37 13.28
CA SER A 231 -38.48 -2.72 12.00
C SER A 231 -37.45 -1.63 11.69
N THR A 232 -37.26 -1.32 10.40
CA THR A 232 -36.39 -0.21 10.01
C THR A 232 -36.99 1.12 10.46
N VAL A 233 -36.15 2.07 10.88
CA VAL A 233 -36.58 3.35 11.49
C VAL A 233 -37.15 4.39 10.51
N GLY A 234 -37.32 4.03 9.24
CA GLY A 234 -37.75 4.96 8.18
C GLY A 234 -36.64 5.92 7.72
N SER A 235 -37.00 6.93 6.93
CA SER A 235 -36.07 7.90 6.33
C SER A 235 -35.73 9.06 7.27
N GLY A 236 -34.59 9.72 7.01
CA GLY A 236 -34.21 10.97 7.69
C GLY A 236 -33.50 10.80 9.03
N ILE A 237 -33.22 9.57 9.46
CA ILE A 237 -32.44 9.32 10.68
C ILE A 237 -30.96 9.47 10.34
N THR A 238 -30.28 10.38 11.04
CA THR A 238 -28.83 10.52 10.94
C THR A 238 -28.15 9.51 11.84
N ALA A 239 -27.04 8.94 11.35
CA ALA A 239 -26.21 8.03 12.11
C ALA A 239 -24.74 8.25 11.76
N THR A 240 -23.92 8.32 12.81
CA THR A 240 -22.47 8.18 12.75
C THR A 240 -22.10 6.82 13.31
N PHE A 241 -21.31 6.06 12.56
CA PHE A 241 -20.90 4.70 12.94
C PHE A 241 -19.55 4.36 12.33
N ASN A 242 -18.81 3.44 12.96
CA ASN A 242 -17.64 2.83 12.35
C ASN A 242 -17.98 1.45 11.77
N TYR A 243 -17.22 1.03 10.77
CA TYR A 243 -17.27 -0.33 10.25
C TYR A 243 -15.88 -0.95 10.13
N ILE A 244 -15.85 -2.28 10.20
CA ILE A 244 -14.74 -3.12 9.75
C ILE A 244 -15.34 -4.13 8.75
N ALA A 245 -14.80 -4.16 7.54
CA ALA A 245 -15.18 -5.06 6.48
C ALA A 245 -14.01 -5.94 6.09
N HIS A 246 -14.27 -7.18 5.75
CA HIS A 246 -13.28 -8.07 5.18
C HIS A 246 -13.73 -8.55 3.81
N GLY A 247 -12.80 -8.75 2.90
CA GLY A 247 -13.07 -9.14 1.52
C GLY A 247 -11.80 -9.53 0.78
N TYR A 248 -11.93 -9.91 -0.49
CA TYR A 248 -10.84 -10.34 -1.38
C TYR A 248 -11.19 -10.00 -2.82
#